data_AF-A0A434TEL7-F1
#
_entry.id   AF-A0A434TEL7-F1
#
_cell.length_a   1.000
_cell.length_b   1.000
_cell.length_c   1.000
_cell.angle_alpha   90.00
_cell.angle_beta   90.00
_cell.angle_gamma   90.00
#
_symmetry.space_group_name_H-M   'P 1'
#
loop_
_entity.id
_entity.type
_entity.pdbx_description
1 polymer ?
#
loop_
_entity_poly.entity_id
_entity_poly.type
_entity_poly.pdbx_seq_one_letter_code
_entity_poly.pdbx_strand_id
1 'polypeptide(L)'
;IHTLQAMADLSITPGHAGQVAASMVIMTGDFGPMDAKQVTLVLSKPDSGIEPIKRPATKRGDGTWRVENLVIPLPGRWNARLDILVSDFEMVKIEAPIDIRAD
;
A
#
# COMPACT_ATOMS: atom_id res chain seq x y z
N ILE A 1 -5.49 5.77 -4.48
CA ILE A 1 -5.93 5.97 -3.07
C ILE A 1 -5.82 7.47 -2.75
N HIS A 2 -6.77 8.11 -2.05
CA HIS A 2 -6.69 9.58 -1.81
C HIS A 2 -7.19 10.06 -0.44
N THR A 3 -6.50 11.05 0.12
CA THR A 3 -7.01 12.06 1.07
C THR A 3 -6.64 13.45 0.55
N LEU A 4 -7.18 14.53 1.12
CA LEU A 4 -6.80 15.92 0.74
C LEU A 4 -5.29 16.19 0.86
N GLN A 5 -4.57 15.39 1.65
CA GLN A 5 -3.16 15.61 1.99
C GLN A 5 -2.20 14.70 1.22
N ALA A 6 -2.61 13.47 0.86
CA ALA A 6 -1.77 12.51 0.16
C ALA A 6 -2.55 11.70 -0.87
N MET A 7 -1.87 11.37 -1.95
CA MET A 7 -2.32 10.45 -2.98
C MET A 7 -1.29 9.34 -3.16
N ALA A 8 -1.77 8.17 -3.55
CA ALA A 8 -0.88 7.11 -3.98
C ALA A 8 -1.49 6.26 -5.09
N ASP A 9 -0.61 5.89 -6.00
CA ASP A 9 -0.81 4.78 -6.92
C ASP A 9 -0.19 3.54 -6.30
N LEU A 10 -1.01 2.50 -6.13
CA LEU A 10 -0.62 1.21 -5.60
C LEU A 10 -0.88 0.16 -6.69
N SER A 11 0.13 -0.63 -7.01
CA SER A 11 0.01 -1.78 -7.90
C SER A 11 0.51 -3.05 -7.23
N ILE A 12 -0.20 -4.15 -7.48
CA ILE A 12 0.16 -5.50 -7.04
C ILE A 12 0.54 -6.33 -8.27
N THR A 13 1.67 -7.03 -8.23
CA THR A 13 2.17 -7.82 -9.36
C THR A 13 2.80 -9.13 -8.89
N PRO A 14 2.32 -10.29 -9.36
CA PRO A 14 1.10 -10.47 -10.15
C PRO A 14 -0.18 -10.01 -9.41
N GLY A 15 -1.21 -9.60 -10.14
CA GLY A 15 -2.49 -9.15 -9.54
C GLY A 15 -3.41 -10.30 -9.10
N HIS A 16 -2.86 -11.34 -8.49
CA HIS A 16 -3.60 -12.52 -8.00
C HIS A 16 -3.09 -12.97 -6.62
N ALA A 17 -3.81 -13.87 -5.97
CA ALA A 17 -3.44 -14.43 -4.68
C ALA A 17 -2.13 -15.25 -4.78
N GLY A 18 -1.40 -15.37 -3.68
CA GLY A 18 -0.07 -16.00 -3.63
C GLY A 18 1.04 -14.98 -3.43
N GLN A 19 2.25 -15.32 -3.90
CA GLN A 19 3.43 -14.47 -3.76
C GLN A 19 3.43 -13.36 -4.81
N VAL A 20 3.48 -12.11 -4.34
CA VAL A 20 3.41 -10.90 -5.15
C VAL A 20 4.45 -9.87 -4.68
N ALA A 21 4.67 -8.85 -5.50
CA ALA A 21 5.28 -7.59 -5.12
C ALA A 21 4.22 -6.49 -5.12
N ALA A 22 4.37 -5.52 -4.21
CA ALA A 22 3.61 -4.28 -4.23
C ALA A 22 4.55 -3.12 -4.55
N SER A 23 4.15 -2.24 -5.48
CA SER A 23 4.84 -0.98 -5.75
C SER A 23 3.91 0.20 -5.55
N MET A 24 4.45 1.26 -4.96
CA MET A 24 3.70 2.49 -4.68
C MET A 24 4.47 3.72 -5.13
N VAL A 25 3.75 4.70 -5.67
CA VAL A 25 4.23 6.09 -5.82
C VAL A 25 3.39 6.94 -4.86
N ILE A 26 4.05 7.77 -4.06
CA ILE A 26 3.39 8.62 -3.07
C ILE A 26 3.52 10.08 -3.49
N MET A 27 2.40 10.77 -3.55
CA MET A 27 2.30 12.17 -3.94
C MET A 27 1.53 12.97 -2.90
N THR A 28 1.69 14.28 -2.93
CA THR A 28 0.79 15.23 -2.29
C THR A 28 -0.54 15.30 -3.04
N GLY A 29 -1.56 15.93 -2.45
CA GLY A 29 -2.90 16.07 -3.07
C GLY A 29 -2.92 16.88 -4.38
N ASP A 30 -1.88 17.67 -4.64
CA ASP A 30 -1.65 18.42 -5.89
C ASP A 30 -0.71 17.68 -6.86
N PHE A 31 -0.49 16.38 -6.65
CA PHE A 31 0.34 15.49 -7.49
C PHE A 31 1.84 15.78 -7.48
N GLY A 32 2.33 16.62 -6.57
CA GLY A 32 3.76 16.81 -6.31
C GLY A 32 4.39 15.62 -5.57
N PRO A 33 5.73 15.49 -5.56
CA PRO A 33 6.39 14.45 -4.78
C PRO A 33 6.18 14.68 -3.28
N MET A 34 5.84 13.61 -2.55
CA MET A 34 5.78 13.65 -1.09
C MET A 34 7.06 13.07 -0.47
N ASP A 35 7.71 13.82 0.41
CA ASP A 35 8.88 13.34 1.16
C ASP A 35 8.47 12.51 2.38
N ALA A 36 8.04 11.28 2.12
CA ALA A 36 7.74 10.32 3.19
C ALA A 36 9.04 9.77 3.81
N LYS A 37 9.09 9.72 5.15
CA LYS A 37 10.14 9.05 5.92
C LYS A 37 9.97 7.52 5.91
N GLN A 38 8.73 7.05 5.98
CA GLN A 38 8.40 5.62 5.95
C GLN A 38 7.04 5.41 5.30
N VAL A 39 6.90 4.29 4.58
CA VAL A 39 5.61 3.80 4.09
C VAL A 39 5.40 2.38 4.57
N THR A 40 4.24 2.09 5.14
CA THR A 40 3.82 0.73 5.51
C THR A 40 2.55 0.37 4.75
N LEU A 41 2.59 -0.73 4.01
CA LEU A 41 1.41 -1.31 3.39
C LEU A 41 0.67 -2.17 4.42
N VAL A 42 -0.64 -1.95 4.54
CA VAL A 42 -1.55 -2.75 5.35
C VAL A 42 -2.63 -3.31 4.44
N LEU A 43 -2.72 -4.64 4.36
CA LEU A 43 -3.81 -5.33 3.66
C LEU A 43 -4.72 -5.99 4.68
N SER A 44 -6.02 -5.77 4.56
CA SER A 44 -7.01 -6.37 5.46
C SER A 44 -8.20 -6.93 4.70
N LYS A 45 -8.73 -8.04 5.22
CA LYS A 45 -9.92 -8.73 4.73
C LYS A 45 -10.77 -9.22 5.91
N PRO A 46 -11.41 -8.30 6.67
CA PRO A 46 -12.07 -8.64 7.93
C PRO A 46 -13.29 -9.55 7.75
N ASP A 47 -13.93 -9.50 6.58
CA ASP A 47 -15.02 -10.40 6.18
C ASP A 47 -14.60 -11.87 6.06
N SER A 48 -13.29 -12.15 6.03
CA SER A 48 -12.73 -13.51 6.00
C SER A 48 -11.96 -13.88 7.28
N GLY A 49 -12.05 -13.06 8.34
CA GLY A 49 -11.36 -13.33 9.61
C GLY A 49 -9.84 -13.23 9.55
N ILE A 50 -9.29 -12.56 8.53
CA ILE A 50 -7.83 -12.40 8.36
C ILE A 50 -7.35 -11.15 9.09
N GLU A 51 -6.39 -11.35 10.00
CA GLU A 51 -5.66 -10.27 10.66
C GLU A 51 -4.90 -9.40 9.64
N PRO A 52 -4.83 -8.07 9.82
CA PRO A 52 -4.16 -7.18 8.87
C PRO A 52 -2.70 -7.56 8.61
N ILE A 53 -2.35 -7.75 7.34
CA ILE A 53 -0.99 -8.00 6.89
C ILE A 53 -0.27 -6.65 6.80
N LYS A 54 0.67 -6.41 7.70
CA LYS A 54 1.48 -5.19 7.73
C LYS A 54 2.87 -5.46 7.17
N ARG A 55 3.31 -4.69 6.18
CA ARG A 55 4.65 -4.79 5.59
C ARG A 55 5.26 -3.40 5.38
N PRO A 56 6.45 -3.12 5.96
CA PRO A 56 7.17 -1.89 5.64
C PRO A 56 7.64 -1.95 4.19
N ALA A 57 7.53 -0.84 3.49
CA ALA A 57 8.03 -0.69 2.14
C ALA A 57 9.45 -0.07 2.16
N THR A 58 10.24 -0.41 1.16
CA THR A 58 11.58 0.15 0.95
C THR A 58 11.52 1.20 -0.15
N LYS A 59 12.02 2.42 0.12
CA LYS A 59 12.19 3.47 -0.90
C LYS A 59 13.30 3.07 -1.87
N ARG A 60 13.00 3.06 -3.16
CA ARG A 60 13.96 2.84 -4.25
C ARG A 60 14.49 4.18 -4.74
N GLY A 61 15.63 4.16 -5.44
CA GLY A 61 16.29 5.38 -5.94
C GLY A 61 15.52 6.12 -7.03
N ASP A 62 14.47 5.52 -7.59
CA ASP A 62 13.58 6.09 -8.61
C ASP A 62 12.33 6.78 -8.03
N GLY A 63 12.24 6.90 -6.69
CA GLY A 63 11.09 7.50 -6.00
C GLY A 63 9.94 6.52 -5.73
N THR A 64 10.04 5.27 -6.18
CA THR A 64 9.03 4.24 -5.89
C THR A 64 9.29 3.59 -4.53
N TRP A 65 8.22 3.14 -3.88
CA TRP A 65 8.28 2.31 -2.67
C TRP A 65 7.92 0.87 -3.05
N ARG A 66 8.63 -0.11 -2.49
CA ARG A 66 8.36 -1.53 -2.78
C ARG A 66 8.23 -2.40 -1.54
N VAL A 67 7.30 -3.35 -1.61
CA VAL A 67 7.25 -4.54 -0.74
C VAL A 67 7.49 -5.75 -1.64
N GLU A 68 8.56 -6.47 -1.40
CA GLU A 68 8.88 -7.72 -2.09
C GLU A 68 8.38 -8.93 -1.27
N ASN A 69 8.15 -10.06 -1.93
CA ASN A 69 7.77 -11.33 -1.28
C ASN A 69 6.55 -11.21 -0.35
N LEU A 70 5.58 -10.38 -0.73
CA LEU A 70 4.30 -10.28 -0.04
C LEU A 70 3.45 -11.50 -0.40
N VAL A 71 2.82 -12.13 0.58
CA VAL A 71 1.87 -13.23 0.35
C VAL A 71 0.47 -12.72 0.60
N ILE A 72 -0.39 -12.75 -0.43
CA ILE A 72 -1.82 -12.49 -0.31
C ILE A 72 -2.55 -13.83 -0.28
N PRO A 73 -3.13 -14.27 0.85
CA PRO A 73 -3.58 -15.64 1.04
C PRO A 73 -4.87 -15.99 0.30
N LEU A 74 -5.72 -15.00 0.00
CA LEU A 74 -7.04 -15.21 -0.60
C LEU A 74 -7.31 -14.22 -1.74
N PRO A 75 -8.04 -14.64 -2.78
CA PRO A 75 -8.58 -13.74 -3.78
C PRO A 75 -9.75 -12.90 -3.22
N GLY A 76 -10.22 -11.99 -4.07
CA GLY A 76 -11.36 -11.12 -3.81
C GLY A 76 -10.96 -9.71 -3.44
N ARG A 77 -11.92 -8.98 -2.87
CA ARG A 77 -11.75 -7.58 -2.49
C ARG A 77 -11.03 -7.49 -1.13
N TRP A 78 -9.96 -6.70 -1.11
CA TRP A 78 -9.17 -6.36 0.07
C TRP A 78 -9.26 -4.85 0.33
N ASN A 79 -9.16 -4.42 1.58
CA ASN A 79 -8.86 -3.03 1.91
C ASN A 79 -7.33 -2.88 1.98
N ALA A 80 -6.79 -2.02 1.13
CA ALA A 80 -5.40 -1.59 1.17
C ALA A 80 -5.30 -0.22 1.83
N ARG A 81 -4.49 -0.12 2.87
CA ARG A 81 -4.14 1.13 3.54
C ARG A 81 -2.65 1.35 3.48
N LEU A 82 -2.24 2.59 3.21
CA LEU A 82 -0.87 3.05 3.36
C LEU A 82 -0.78 3.91 4.61
N ASP A 83 0.07 3.50 5.54
CA ASP A 83 0.48 4.32 6.68
C ASP A 83 1.77 5.05 6.27
N ILE A 84 1.68 6.35 6.01
CA ILE A 84 2.75 7.21 5.48
C ILE A 84 3.26 8.12 6.61
N LEU A 85 4.45 7.85 7.10
CA LEU A 85 5.10 8.71 8.09
C LEU A 85 5.75 9.90 7.37
N VAL A 86 5.25 11.10 7.62
CA VAL A 86 5.75 12.36 7.04
C VAL A 86 6.81 12.97 7.95
N SER A 87 6.54 12.99 9.25
CA SER A 87 7.49 13.44 10.28
C SER A 87 7.35 12.58 11.53
N ASP A 88 8.18 12.83 12.55
CA ASP A 88 8.18 12.00 13.78
C ASP A 88 6.86 12.11 14.56
N PHE A 89 6.02 13.09 14.23
CA PHE A 89 4.73 13.35 14.87
C PHE A 89 3.56 13.34 13.89
N GLU A 90 3.81 13.10 12.59
CA GLU A 90 2.79 13.19 11.55
C GLU A 90 2.76 11.92 10.71
N MET A 91 1.59 11.28 10.71
CA MET A 91 1.30 10.13 9.87
C MET A 91 0.01 10.38 9.09
N VAL A 92 0.10 10.27 7.77
CA VAL A 92 -1.05 10.30 6.88
C VAL A 92 -1.46 8.87 6.58
N LYS A 93 -2.76 8.59 6.64
CA LYS A 93 -3.34 7.30 6.28
C LYS A 93 -4.23 7.48 5.08
N ILE A 94 -4.02 6.68 4.05
CA ILE A 94 -4.87 6.66 2.86
C ILE A 94 -5.30 5.22 2.60
N GLU A 95 -6.57 5.01 2.30
CA GLU A 95 -7.15 3.68 2.11
C GLU A 95 -8.02 3.58 0.87
N ALA A 96 -7.95 2.43 0.19
CA ALA A 96 -8.80 2.11 -0.95
C ALA A 96 -9.02 0.60 -1.06
N PRO A 97 -10.15 0.18 -1.64
CA PRO A 97 -10.32 -1.19 -2.06
C PRO A 97 -9.34 -1.55 -3.18
N ILE A 98 -8.85 -2.79 -3.16
CA ILE A 98 -8.17 -3.44 -4.28
C ILE A 98 -8.81 -4.81 -4.54
N ASP A 99 -8.81 -5.23 -5.80
CA ASP A 99 -9.29 -6.55 -6.19
C ASP A 99 -8.11 -7.47 -6.53
N ILE A 100 -8.10 -8.67 -5.95
CA ILE A 100 -7.08 -9.69 -6.15
C ILE A 100 -7.71 -10.90 -6.81
N ARG A 101 -7.15 -11.36 -7.94
CA ARG A 101 -7.65 -12.52 -8.68
C ARG A 101 -7.26 -13.85 -8.01
N ALA A 102 -7.92 -14.94 -8.36
CA ALA A 102 -7.56 -16.28 -7.88
C ALA A 102 -6.25 -16.80 -8.50
N ASP A 103 -6.02 -16.44 -9.77
CA ASP A 103 -4.86 -16.73 -10.62
C ASP A 103 -4.89 -15.82 -11.88
#